data_AF-A0A9E3SGM8-F1
#
_entry.id   AF-A0A9E3SGM8-F1
#
_cell.length_a   1.000
_cell.length_b   1.000
_cell.length_c   1.000
_cell.angle_alpha   90.00
_cell.angle_beta   90.00
_cell.angle_gamma   90.00
#
_symmetry.space_group_name_H-M   'P 1'
#
loop_
_entity.id
_entity.type
_entity.pdbx_description
1 polymer ?
#
loop_
_entity_poly.entity_id
_entity_poly.type
_entity_poly.pdbx_seq_one_letter_code
_entity_poly.pdbx_strand_id
1 'polypeptide(L)'
;VNANGTVNMSNVTALYNQLVTDLNTELAMIDSDYKFLIIADLQQESLKSDEFNIKVTGGLGINPLVYYEPITNEDNWFYGNMLGRCDGTYQWQSDAGEELRRRLNDPKLAFPFPHNAWINPYLSDILTAAQFPGRIFYEIAPSAPCIEYDELETYLKQGHYIIYNEPSETPSGVKPVDKRFRMIELWTNNPNPSDDIYMHNYQIYYGTPINIPPID
;
A
#
# COMPACT_ATOMS: atom_id res chain seq x y z
N VAL A 1 35.82 -1.84 27.72
CA VAL A 1 36.45 -3.10 27.24
C VAL A 1 37.28 -3.65 28.38
N ASN A 2 37.15 -4.93 28.71
CA ASN A 2 37.89 -5.51 29.83
C ASN A 2 39.36 -5.74 29.41
N ALA A 3 40.25 -5.99 30.38
CA ALA A 3 41.71 -6.14 30.16
C ALA A 3 42.11 -7.21 29.11
N ASN A 4 41.18 -8.08 28.70
CA ASN A 4 41.40 -9.13 27.70
C ASN A 4 40.86 -8.77 26.29
N GLY A 5 40.52 -7.50 26.02
CA GLY A 5 39.96 -7.09 24.72
C GLY A 5 38.53 -7.57 24.49
N THR A 6 37.88 -8.16 25.50
CA THR A 6 36.51 -8.64 25.45
C THR A 6 35.56 -7.63 26.10
N VAL A 7 34.37 -7.47 25.53
CA VAL A 7 33.30 -6.67 26.11
C VAL A 7 32.51 -7.56 27.06
N ASN A 8 32.22 -7.06 28.26
CA ASN A 8 31.44 -7.81 29.24
C ASN A 8 30.01 -8.02 28.72
N MET A 9 29.50 -9.25 28.76
CA MET A 9 28.18 -9.57 28.20
C MET A 9 27.08 -8.75 28.88
N SER A 10 27.24 -8.41 30.17
CA SER A 10 26.34 -7.51 30.89
C SER A 10 26.22 -6.13 30.23
N ASN A 11 27.31 -5.60 29.69
CA ASN A 11 27.35 -4.29 29.05
C ASN A 11 26.74 -4.35 27.65
N VAL A 12 26.92 -5.47 26.94
CA VAL A 12 26.25 -5.71 25.65
C VAL A 12 24.73 -5.82 25.85
N THR A 13 24.29 -6.57 26.86
CA THR A 13 22.86 -6.68 27.20
C THR A 13 22.28 -5.34 27.64
N ALA A 14 23.01 -4.56 28.42
CA ALA A 14 22.57 -3.22 28.82
C ALA A 14 22.41 -2.28 27.62
N LEU A 15 23.39 -2.26 26.71
CA LEU A 15 23.32 -1.46 25.48
C LEU A 15 22.19 -1.92 24.56
N TYR A 16 21.97 -3.21 24.41
CA TYR A 16 20.86 -3.76 23.63
C TYR A 16 19.50 -3.35 24.22
N ASN A 17 19.33 -3.48 25.54
CA ASN A 17 18.09 -3.09 26.20
C ASN A 17 17.84 -1.58 26.12
N GLN A 18 18.91 -0.77 26.16
CA GLN A 18 18.84 0.68 25.95
C GLN A 18 18.37 0.98 24.52
N LEU A 19 18.99 0.37 23.51
CA LEU A 19 18.57 0.50 22.10
C LEU A 19 17.10 0.11 21.88
N VAL A 20 16.66 -0.99 22.48
CA VAL A 20 15.25 -1.41 22.40
C VAL A 20 14.33 -0.39 23.05
N THR A 21 14.74 0.19 24.18
CA THR A 21 13.94 1.19 24.91
C THR A 21 13.84 2.50 24.15
N ASP A 22 14.96 2.97 23.59
CA ASP A 22 15.02 4.21 22.82
C ASP A 22 14.22 4.05 21.51
N LEU A 23 14.38 2.92 20.82
CA LEU A 23 13.60 2.60 19.62
C LEU A 23 12.10 2.52 19.92
N ASN A 24 11.71 1.91 21.05
CA ASN A 24 10.31 1.87 21.47
C ASN A 24 9.75 3.26 21.80
N THR A 25 10.58 4.14 22.34
CA THR A 25 10.21 5.52 22.68
C THR A 25 10.05 6.36 21.42
N GLU A 26 10.98 6.26 20.46
CA GLU A 26 10.87 6.92 19.16
C GLU A 26 9.68 6.38 18.35
N LEU A 27 9.45 5.07 18.33
CA LEU A 27 8.28 4.46 17.71
C LEU A 27 6.97 4.95 18.35
N ALA A 28 6.94 5.19 19.66
CA ALA A 28 5.77 5.74 20.34
C ALA A 28 5.54 7.24 20.07
N MET A 29 6.57 7.96 19.61
CA MET A 29 6.48 9.37 19.20
C MET A 29 6.08 9.54 17.73
N ILE A 30 6.23 8.49 16.90
CA ILE A 30 5.72 8.49 15.54
C ILE A 30 4.21 8.23 15.60
N ASP A 31 3.42 9.28 15.40
CA ASP A 31 1.96 9.21 15.27
C ASP A 31 1.60 8.59 13.91
N SER A 32 1.81 7.28 13.81
CA SER A 32 1.51 6.50 12.61
C SER A 32 0.79 5.22 13.02
N ASP A 33 -0.42 5.04 12.49
CA ASP A 33 -1.25 3.84 12.66
C ASP A 33 -0.62 2.55 12.06
N TYR A 34 0.64 2.58 11.63
CA TYR A 34 1.23 1.56 10.75
C TYR A 34 2.57 1.03 11.27
N LYS A 35 2.69 -0.30 11.35
CA LYS A 35 3.95 -0.99 11.63
C LYS A 35 4.70 -1.20 10.32
N PHE A 36 5.85 -0.55 10.17
CA PHE A 36 6.74 -0.78 9.03
C PHE A 36 7.93 -1.65 9.45
N LEU A 37 8.35 -2.58 8.58
CA LEU A 37 9.67 -3.19 8.70
C LEU A 37 10.70 -2.16 8.22
N ILE A 38 11.46 -1.60 9.16
CA ILE A 38 12.59 -0.72 8.85
C ILE A 38 13.84 -1.60 8.85
N ILE A 39 14.42 -1.81 7.68
CA ILE A 39 15.78 -2.33 7.55
C ILE A 39 16.69 -1.11 7.47
N ALA A 40 17.54 -0.94 8.48
CA ALA A 40 18.38 0.24 8.60
C ALA A 40 19.85 -0.10 8.79
N ASP A 41 20.71 0.69 8.16
CA ASP A 41 22.15 0.63 8.36
C ASP A 41 22.55 1.52 9.54
N LEU A 42 23.18 0.89 10.54
CA LEU A 42 23.72 1.55 11.71
C LEU A 42 25.19 1.89 11.47
N GLN A 43 25.55 3.17 11.55
CA GLN A 43 26.94 3.62 11.51
C GLN A 43 27.33 4.20 12.86
N GLN A 44 28.52 3.85 13.35
CA GLN A 44 29.10 4.53 14.51
C GLN A 44 29.41 5.99 14.16
N GLU A 45 28.80 6.93 14.88
CA GLU A 45 29.04 8.36 14.72
C GLU A 45 30.18 8.84 15.61
N SER A 46 30.19 8.43 16.88
CA SER A 46 31.32 8.71 17.78
C SER A 46 31.42 7.69 18.91
N LEU A 47 32.65 7.48 19.38
CA LEU A 47 32.95 6.74 20.60
C LEU A 47 33.79 7.65 21.49
N LYS A 48 33.18 8.16 22.56
CA LYS A 48 33.91 8.76 23.69
C LYS A 48 33.89 7.79 24.85
N SER A 49 34.81 7.97 25.80
CA SER A 49 35.14 7.03 26.89
C SER A 49 33.95 6.29 27.50
N ASP A 50 32.80 6.96 27.63
CA ASP A 50 31.60 6.40 28.25
C ASP A 50 30.34 6.51 27.36
N GLU A 51 30.46 7.02 26.13
CA GLU A 51 29.33 7.29 25.22
C GLU A 51 29.59 6.70 23.83
N PHE A 52 28.68 5.82 23.39
CA PHE A 52 28.66 5.24 22.06
C PHE A 52 27.47 5.79 21.28
N ASN A 53 27.73 6.71 20.35
CA ASN A 53 26.69 7.33 19.52
C ASN A 53 26.61 6.58 18.19
N ILE A 54 25.44 6.01 17.91
CA ILE A 54 25.11 5.32 16.67
C ILE A 54 24.18 6.22 15.88
N LYS A 55 24.50 6.43 14.60
CA LYS A 55 23.67 7.12 13.64
C LYS A 55 22.99 6.10 12.73
N VAL A 56 21.67 6.23 12.58
CA VAL A 56 20.93 5.58 11.49
C VAL A 56 21.26 6.31 10.20
N THR A 57 21.88 5.62 9.24
CA THR A 57 22.38 6.24 8.00
C THR A 57 21.46 6.03 6.80
N GLY A 58 20.55 5.07 6.89
CA GLY A 58 19.47 4.87 5.95
C GLY A 58 18.46 3.91 6.54
N GLY A 59 17.17 4.16 6.32
CA GLY A 59 16.07 3.26 6.66
C GLY A 59 15.25 2.99 5.41
N LEU A 60 15.12 1.72 5.02
CA LEU A 60 14.18 1.29 3.98
C LEU A 60 12.86 0.93 4.67
N GLY A 61 11.89 1.84 4.62
CA GLY A 61 10.47 1.51 4.78
C GLY A 61 9.87 1.34 3.39
N ILE A 62 9.28 0.18 3.09
CA ILE A 62 8.65 0.01 1.78
C ILE A 62 7.27 0.65 1.82
N ASN A 63 7.18 1.87 1.27
CA ASN A 63 5.89 2.46 0.94
C ASN A 63 5.25 1.59 -0.16
N PRO A 64 4.05 1.00 0.05
CA PRO A 64 3.40 0.17 -0.96
C PRO A 64 3.18 0.93 -2.28
N LEU A 65 3.13 2.26 -2.24
CA LEU A 65 3.05 3.10 -3.44
C LEU A 65 4.27 3.00 -4.36
N VAL A 66 5.44 2.61 -3.85
CA VAL A 66 6.65 2.37 -4.66
C VAL A 66 6.44 1.21 -5.65
N TYR A 67 5.51 0.31 -5.35
CA TYR A 67 5.15 -0.77 -6.26
C TYR A 67 4.27 -0.30 -7.41
N TYR A 68 3.68 0.88 -7.38
CA TYR A 68 2.78 1.32 -8.44
C TYR A 68 3.48 2.28 -9.41
N GLU A 69 2.83 2.56 -10.54
CA GLU A 69 3.22 3.71 -11.33
C GLU A 69 3.07 4.98 -10.48
N PRO A 70 4.11 5.84 -10.42
CA PRO A 70 4.05 7.07 -9.65
C PRO A 70 2.85 7.93 -10.04
N ILE A 71 2.21 8.51 -9.03
CA ILE A 71 1.22 9.56 -9.21
C ILE A 71 1.96 10.89 -9.16
N THR A 72 1.69 11.74 -10.14
CA THR A 72 2.28 13.07 -10.28
C THR A 72 1.24 14.14 -9.95
N ASN A 73 1.69 15.38 -9.73
CA ASN A 73 0.79 16.52 -9.54
C ASN A 73 -0.10 16.86 -10.75
N GLU A 74 0.13 16.22 -11.90
CA GLU A 74 -0.71 16.33 -13.10
C GLU A 74 -1.77 15.23 -13.19
N ASP A 75 -1.75 14.25 -12.28
CA ASP A 75 -2.70 13.14 -12.25
C ASP A 75 -3.99 13.53 -11.49
N ASN A 76 -4.62 14.61 -11.94
CA ASN A 76 -5.92 15.05 -11.45
C ASN A 76 -6.97 14.59 -12.46
N TRP A 77 -7.84 13.67 -12.05
CA TRP A 77 -8.74 12.96 -12.95
C TRP A 77 -10.18 13.15 -12.54
N PHE A 78 -11.07 13.37 -13.52
CA PHE A 78 -12.49 13.41 -13.22
C PHE A 78 -12.98 12.02 -12.79
N TYR A 79 -13.87 12.02 -11.80
CA TYR A 79 -14.69 10.88 -11.48
C TYR A 79 -15.67 10.59 -12.64
N GLY A 80 -15.71 9.34 -13.10
CA GLY A 80 -16.74 8.87 -14.02
C GLY A 80 -16.22 8.47 -15.39
N ASN A 81 -16.99 7.63 -16.09
CA ASN A 81 -16.54 6.88 -17.26
C ASN A 81 -15.99 7.76 -18.40
N MET A 82 -14.67 7.71 -18.58
CA MET A 82 -13.88 8.36 -19.63
C MET A 82 -13.97 9.90 -19.70
N LEU A 83 -14.15 10.56 -18.55
CA LEU A 83 -14.23 12.04 -18.50
C LEU A 83 -12.87 12.74 -18.66
N GLY A 84 -11.75 12.02 -18.57
CA GLY A 84 -10.41 12.57 -18.73
C GLY A 84 -9.86 13.26 -17.49
N ARG A 85 -8.83 14.06 -17.69
CA ARG A 85 -8.19 14.87 -16.65
C ARG A 85 -8.98 16.14 -16.34
N CYS A 86 -8.77 16.68 -15.15
CA CYS A 86 -9.43 17.91 -14.69
C CYS A 86 -9.03 19.16 -15.47
N ASP A 87 -7.93 19.10 -16.21
CA ASP A 87 -7.48 20.15 -17.15
C ASP A 87 -8.15 20.06 -18.53
N GLY A 88 -9.05 19.09 -18.74
CA GLY A 88 -9.76 18.86 -20.01
C GLY A 88 -9.01 18.00 -21.02
N THR A 89 -7.83 17.47 -20.68
CA THR A 89 -7.09 16.53 -21.53
C THR A 89 -7.55 15.08 -21.31
N TYR A 90 -7.15 14.17 -22.21
CA TYR A 90 -7.47 12.73 -22.11
C TYR A 90 -8.95 12.35 -22.04
N GLN A 91 -9.85 13.25 -22.46
CA GLN A 91 -11.27 12.94 -22.60
C GLN A 91 -11.47 11.74 -23.54
N TRP A 92 -12.37 10.83 -23.19
CA TRP A 92 -12.64 9.58 -23.92
C TRP A 92 -11.50 8.55 -23.88
N GLN A 93 -10.47 8.77 -23.06
CA GLN A 93 -9.33 7.86 -22.96
C GLN A 93 -9.24 7.18 -21.59
N SER A 94 -9.43 7.94 -20.51
CA SER A 94 -9.35 7.42 -19.14
C SER A 94 -10.14 8.31 -18.17
N ASP A 95 -10.18 7.90 -16.91
CA ASP A 95 -10.78 8.60 -15.78
C ASP A 95 -10.15 8.12 -14.47
N ALA A 96 -10.54 8.71 -13.34
CA ALA A 96 -9.96 8.38 -12.03
C ALA A 96 -10.13 6.90 -11.65
N GLY A 97 -11.28 6.29 -11.98
CA GLY A 97 -11.56 4.89 -11.72
C GLY A 97 -10.70 3.97 -12.58
N GLU A 98 -10.57 4.26 -13.86
CA GLU A 98 -9.71 3.53 -14.79
C GLU A 98 -8.23 3.64 -14.41
N GLU A 99 -7.76 4.81 -14.00
CA GLU A 99 -6.38 5.01 -13.54
C GLU A 99 -6.07 4.27 -12.24
N LEU A 100 -7.02 4.22 -11.30
CA LEU A 100 -6.91 3.38 -10.09
C LEU A 100 -6.91 1.89 -10.45
N ARG A 101 -7.86 1.46 -11.29
CA ARG A 101 -7.99 0.07 -11.74
C ARG A 101 -6.72 -0.42 -12.41
N ARG A 102 -6.16 0.39 -13.31
CA ARG A 102 -4.94 0.10 -14.05
C ARG A 102 -3.75 -0.07 -13.10
N ARG A 103 -3.55 0.89 -12.19
CA ARG A 103 -2.44 0.82 -11.21
C ARG A 103 -2.60 -0.37 -10.27
N LEU A 104 -3.78 -0.59 -9.69
CA LEU A 104 -4.02 -1.70 -8.76
C LEU A 104 -3.81 -3.08 -9.40
N ASN A 105 -4.02 -3.21 -10.72
CA ASN A 105 -3.77 -4.45 -11.48
C ASN A 105 -2.33 -4.60 -11.98
N ASP A 106 -1.54 -3.53 -12.02
CA ASP A 106 -0.15 -3.55 -12.48
C ASP A 106 0.80 -2.98 -11.41
N PRO A 107 0.88 -3.60 -10.22
CA PRO A 107 1.98 -3.32 -9.33
C PRO A 107 3.27 -3.90 -9.95
N LYS A 108 4.37 -3.13 -9.93
CA LYS A 108 5.77 -3.56 -10.01
C LYS A 108 6.19 -4.55 -8.90
N LEU A 109 5.24 -5.28 -8.33
CA LEU A 109 5.48 -6.51 -7.59
C LEU A 109 5.88 -7.55 -8.63
N ALA A 110 7.16 -7.57 -8.99
CA ALA A 110 7.75 -8.69 -9.70
C ALA A 110 7.64 -9.91 -8.76
N PHE A 111 6.52 -10.63 -8.81
CA PHE A 111 6.50 -12.01 -8.37
C PHE A 111 7.44 -12.74 -9.34
N PRO A 112 8.63 -13.15 -8.89
CA PRO A 112 9.51 -13.91 -9.75
C PRO A 112 8.77 -15.24 -9.99
N PHE A 113 8.90 -15.79 -11.18
CA PHE A 113 8.31 -17.04 -11.67
C PHE A 113 7.02 -16.89 -12.49
N PRO A 114 7.03 -17.37 -13.75
CA PRO A 114 5.86 -17.35 -14.60
C PRO A 114 4.84 -18.36 -14.07
N HIS A 115 3.84 -17.88 -13.34
CA HIS A 115 2.62 -18.62 -13.09
C HIS A 115 1.73 -18.49 -14.33
N ASN A 116 1.59 -19.57 -15.09
CA ASN A 116 0.78 -19.62 -16.30
C ASN A 116 -0.66 -20.07 -16.04
N ALA A 117 -1.03 -20.40 -14.79
CA ALA A 117 -2.42 -20.66 -14.42
C ALA A 117 -2.75 -20.35 -12.97
N TRP A 118 -4.06 -20.21 -12.71
CA TRP A 118 -4.65 -19.96 -11.40
C TRP A 118 -5.67 -21.05 -11.09
N ILE A 119 -5.51 -21.71 -9.93
CA ILE A 119 -6.48 -22.70 -9.43
C ILE A 119 -7.18 -22.19 -8.17
N ASN A 120 -8.26 -22.87 -7.80
CA ASN A 120 -9.06 -22.54 -6.62
C ASN A 120 -9.45 -21.06 -6.57
N PRO A 121 -10.14 -20.55 -7.61
CA PRO A 121 -10.50 -19.15 -7.70
C PRO A 121 -11.39 -18.75 -6.52
N TYR A 122 -11.19 -17.53 -6.05
CA TYR A 122 -12.03 -16.90 -5.06
C TYR A 122 -12.38 -15.50 -5.54
N LEU A 123 -13.66 -15.17 -5.50
CA LEU A 123 -14.18 -13.86 -5.86
C LEU A 123 -14.70 -13.21 -4.59
N SER A 124 -14.24 -12.00 -4.29
CA SER A 124 -14.80 -11.24 -3.18
C SER A 124 -16.24 -10.84 -3.47
N ASP A 125 -16.99 -10.51 -2.42
CA ASP A 125 -18.19 -9.71 -2.57
C ASP A 125 -17.86 -8.35 -3.22
N ILE A 126 -18.90 -7.68 -3.74
CA ILE A 126 -18.79 -6.29 -4.19
C ILE A 126 -18.51 -5.43 -2.97
N LEU A 127 -17.34 -4.80 -2.95
CA LEU A 127 -16.90 -3.94 -1.87
C LEU A 127 -17.28 -2.50 -2.17
N THR A 128 -17.84 -1.83 -1.17
CA THR A 128 -18.35 -0.47 -1.27
C THR A 128 -17.77 0.41 -0.17
N ALA A 129 -17.93 1.72 -0.28
CA ALA A 129 -17.58 2.65 0.79
C ALA A 129 -18.35 2.40 2.10
N ALA A 130 -19.49 1.69 2.08
CA ALA A 130 -20.17 1.29 3.31
C ALA A 130 -19.39 0.25 4.11
N GLN A 131 -18.66 -0.65 3.44
CA GLN A 131 -17.79 -1.65 4.07
C GLN A 131 -16.41 -1.06 4.41
N PHE A 132 -15.92 -0.15 3.58
CA PHE A 132 -14.60 0.46 3.69
C PHE A 132 -14.68 2.00 3.64
N PRO A 133 -15.25 2.65 4.68
CA PRO A 133 -15.47 4.09 4.70
C PRO A 133 -14.16 4.86 4.64
N GLY A 134 -14.10 5.87 3.78
CA GLY A 134 -12.89 6.69 3.53
C GLY A 134 -11.76 5.96 2.80
N ARG A 135 -11.97 4.70 2.39
CA ARG A 135 -10.96 3.87 1.72
C ARG A 135 -11.36 3.48 0.29
N ILE A 136 -12.65 3.50 0.01
CA ILE A 136 -13.23 3.44 -1.34
C ILE A 136 -13.91 4.79 -1.60
N PHE A 137 -13.70 5.34 -2.78
CA PHE A 137 -14.24 6.65 -3.16
C PHE A 137 -15.77 6.67 -3.02
N TYR A 138 -16.26 7.71 -2.34
CA TYR A 138 -17.67 8.02 -2.19
C TYR A 138 -17.81 9.51 -1.90
N GLU A 139 -18.58 10.21 -2.72
CA GLU A 139 -18.82 11.63 -2.56
C GLU A 139 -20.25 11.99 -2.98
N ILE A 140 -20.84 12.97 -2.30
CA ILE A 140 -22.08 13.61 -2.70
C ILE A 140 -21.72 15.00 -3.22
N ALA A 141 -21.90 15.22 -4.53
CA ALA A 141 -21.49 16.46 -5.18
C ALA A 141 -22.50 16.90 -6.26
N PRO A 142 -22.66 18.20 -6.53
CA PRO A 142 -23.59 18.67 -7.57
C PRO A 142 -23.11 18.41 -9.01
N SER A 143 -21.87 17.94 -9.18
CA SER A 143 -21.24 17.63 -10.46
C SER A 143 -20.13 16.61 -10.25
N ALA A 144 -19.70 15.94 -11.33
CA ALA A 144 -18.61 14.97 -11.29
C ALA A 144 -17.36 15.57 -10.61
N PRO A 145 -16.92 15.01 -9.48
CA PRO A 145 -15.78 15.56 -8.74
C PRO A 145 -14.48 15.35 -9.52
N CYS A 146 -13.57 16.30 -9.36
CA CYS A 146 -12.18 16.12 -9.76
C CYS A 146 -11.45 15.44 -8.60
N ILE A 147 -10.91 14.25 -8.82
CA ILE A 147 -10.07 13.56 -7.84
C ILE A 147 -8.64 14.03 -8.07
N GLU A 148 -8.14 14.80 -7.11
CA GLU A 148 -6.79 15.36 -7.16
C GLU A 148 -5.73 14.27 -6.88
N TYR A 149 -4.49 14.54 -7.25
CA TYR A 149 -3.39 13.56 -7.19
C TYR A 149 -3.16 12.98 -5.79
N ASP A 150 -3.33 13.77 -4.73
CA ASP A 150 -3.14 13.35 -3.34
C ASP A 150 -4.29 12.45 -2.84
N GLU A 151 -5.51 12.72 -3.29
CA GLU A 151 -6.66 11.84 -3.09
C GLU A 151 -6.49 10.54 -3.87
N LEU A 152 -6.04 10.61 -5.12
CA LEU A 152 -5.75 9.43 -5.95
C LEU A 152 -4.67 8.56 -5.30
N GLU A 153 -3.61 9.17 -4.76
CA GLU A 153 -2.55 8.49 -4.01
C GLU A 153 -3.11 7.80 -2.76
N THR A 154 -4.00 8.50 -2.05
CA THR A 154 -4.70 7.95 -0.89
C THR A 154 -5.53 6.73 -1.27
N TYR A 155 -6.37 6.81 -2.30
CA TYR A 155 -7.21 5.69 -2.74
C TYR A 155 -6.40 4.52 -3.29
N LEU A 156 -5.29 4.77 -3.97
CA LEU A 156 -4.38 3.72 -4.43
C LEU A 156 -3.77 2.96 -3.24
N LYS A 157 -3.29 3.69 -2.22
CA LYS A 157 -2.76 3.11 -0.98
C LYS A 157 -3.83 2.33 -0.21
N GLN A 158 -5.03 2.89 -0.07
CA GLN A 158 -6.12 2.22 0.62
C GLN A 158 -6.61 0.98 -0.13
N GLY A 159 -6.69 1.05 -1.46
CA GLY A 159 -6.97 -0.08 -2.34
C GLY A 159 -5.94 -1.20 -2.18
N HIS A 160 -4.65 -0.86 -2.10
CA HIS A 160 -3.59 -1.84 -1.81
C HIS A 160 -3.87 -2.60 -0.51
N TYR A 161 -4.18 -1.89 0.58
CA TYR A 161 -4.51 -2.55 1.85
C TYR A 161 -5.76 -3.41 1.76
N ILE A 162 -6.82 -2.97 1.07
CA ILE A 162 -8.03 -3.78 0.88
C ILE A 162 -7.68 -5.09 0.16
N ILE A 163 -6.82 -5.02 -0.85
CA ILE A 163 -6.43 -6.18 -1.67
C ILE A 163 -5.50 -7.14 -0.92
N TYR A 164 -4.48 -6.63 -0.24
CA TYR A 164 -3.37 -7.45 0.24
C TYR A 164 -3.42 -7.80 1.73
N ASN A 165 -4.24 -7.10 2.53
CA ASN A 165 -4.36 -7.42 3.94
C ASN A 165 -5.52 -8.39 4.20
N GLU A 166 -5.37 -9.21 5.23
CA GLU A 166 -6.41 -10.09 5.76
C GLU A 166 -7.41 -9.29 6.61
N PRO A 167 -8.64 -9.81 6.83
CA PRO A 167 -9.64 -9.13 7.65
C PRO A 167 -9.21 -8.84 9.09
N SER A 168 -8.24 -9.60 9.62
CA SER A 168 -7.69 -9.47 10.98
C SER A 168 -6.56 -8.45 11.11
N GLU A 169 -6.01 -7.95 10.02
CA GLU A 169 -4.89 -7.01 10.03
C GLU A 169 -5.37 -5.55 10.20
N THR A 170 -4.46 -4.66 10.56
CA THR A 170 -4.72 -3.21 10.65
C THR A 170 -3.75 -2.48 9.71
N PRO A 171 -4.23 -1.79 8.66
CA PRO A 171 -5.64 -1.65 8.26
C PRO A 171 -6.18 -2.97 7.68
N SER A 172 -7.46 -3.25 7.88
CA SER A 172 -8.05 -4.52 7.43
C SER A 172 -8.18 -4.60 5.92
N GLY A 173 -8.15 -5.80 5.37
CA GLY A 173 -8.48 -6.03 3.96
C GLY A 173 -9.46 -7.19 3.79
N VAL A 174 -9.54 -7.71 2.57
CA VAL A 174 -10.43 -8.83 2.23
C VAL A 174 -9.67 -10.07 1.73
N LYS A 175 -8.33 -10.07 1.82
CA LYS A 175 -7.53 -11.17 1.33
C LYS A 175 -7.91 -12.46 2.05
N PRO A 176 -8.32 -13.52 1.32
CA PRO A 176 -8.56 -14.81 1.92
C PRO A 176 -7.25 -15.50 2.29
N VAL A 177 -7.29 -16.33 3.33
CA VAL A 177 -6.15 -17.17 3.77
C VAL A 177 -5.70 -18.06 2.60
N ASP A 178 -4.39 -18.20 2.44
CA ASP A 178 -3.74 -19.02 1.39
C ASP A 178 -4.09 -18.66 -0.05
N LYS A 179 -4.61 -17.45 -0.28
CA LYS A 179 -4.83 -16.91 -1.63
C LYS A 179 -3.85 -15.78 -1.95
N ARG A 180 -3.73 -15.52 -3.25
CA ARG A 180 -2.94 -14.43 -3.82
C ARG A 180 -3.84 -13.62 -4.75
N PHE A 181 -3.60 -12.31 -4.76
CA PHE A 181 -4.27 -11.38 -5.66
C PHE A 181 -3.97 -11.76 -7.13
N ARG A 182 -5.03 -11.81 -7.94
CA ARG A 182 -4.93 -12.03 -9.39
C ARG A 182 -5.25 -10.77 -10.16
N MET A 183 -6.40 -10.15 -9.86
CA MET A 183 -6.86 -8.92 -10.51
C MET A 183 -7.97 -8.27 -9.67
N ILE A 184 -8.22 -6.99 -9.93
CA ILE A 184 -9.35 -6.23 -9.41
C ILE A 184 -10.15 -5.67 -10.57
N GLU A 185 -11.47 -5.80 -10.47
CA GLU A 185 -12.40 -4.97 -11.21
C GLU A 185 -12.82 -3.80 -10.33
N LEU A 186 -12.84 -2.61 -10.91
CA LEU A 186 -13.29 -1.38 -10.29
C LEU A 186 -14.33 -0.79 -11.22
N TRP A 187 -15.50 -0.49 -10.68
CA TRP A 187 -16.56 0.16 -11.43
C TRP A 187 -16.93 1.48 -10.78
N THR A 188 -17.05 2.52 -11.60
CA THR A 188 -17.68 3.79 -11.24
C THR A 188 -19.17 3.68 -11.53
N ASN A 189 -20.02 4.33 -10.72
CA ASN A 189 -21.43 4.43 -11.06
C ASN A 189 -21.65 5.45 -12.21
N ASN A 190 -22.90 5.82 -12.49
CA ASN A 190 -23.25 6.74 -13.57
C ASN A 190 -22.47 8.06 -13.43
N PRO A 191 -21.79 8.56 -14.48
CA PRO A 191 -21.08 9.85 -14.44
C PRO A 191 -22.00 11.06 -14.21
N ASN A 192 -23.32 10.92 -14.39
CA ASN A 192 -24.33 11.90 -14.00
C ASN A 192 -25.43 11.20 -13.17
N PRO A 193 -25.12 10.84 -11.91
CA PRO A 193 -26.05 10.12 -11.07
C PRO A 193 -27.19 11.05 -10.65
N SER A 194 -28.43 10.57 -10.67
CA SER A 194 -29.62 11.39 -10.37
C SER A 194 -29.76 11.80 -8.91
N ASP A 195 -29.00 11.14 -8.03
CA ASP A 195 -28.95 11.35 -6.59
C ASP A 195 -27.69 12.11 -6.15
N ASP A 196 -26.90 12.62 -7.10
CA ASP A 196 -25.64 13.35 -6.85
C ASP A 196 -24.58 12.50 -6.11
N ILE A 197 -24.75 11.18 -6.07
CA ILE A 197 -23.83 10.24 -5.41
C ILE A 197 -22.84 9.68 -6.42
N TYR A 198 -21.56 9.92 -6.22
CA TYR A 198 -20.45 9.37 -6.99
C TYR A 198 -19.72 8.33 -6.15
N MET A 199 -19.56 7.10 -6.64
CA MET A 199 -18.97 6.01 -5.85
C MET A 199 -18.18 4.99 -6.66
N HIS A 200 -17.07 4.48 -6.11
CA HIS A 200 -16.40 3.30 -6.64
C HIS A 200 -16.90 2.03 -5.96
N ASN A 201 -16.89 0.94 -6.70
CA ASN A 201 -17.14 -0.40 -6.20
C ASN A 201 -16.02 -1.33 -6.67
N TYR A 202 -15.55 -2.23 -5.80
CA TYR A 202 -14.45 -3.15 -6.11
C TYR A 202 -14.93 -4.61 -6.13
N GLN A 203 -14.50 -5.41 -7.11
CA GLN A 203 -14.46 -6.87 -7.02
C GLN A 203 -13.03 -7.34 -7.14
N ILE A 204 -12.60 -8.18 -6.20
CA ILE A 204 -11.23 -8.66 -6.18
C ILE A 204 -11.23 -10.16 -6.43
N TYR A 205 -10.41 -10.55 -7.40
CA TYR A 205 -10.20 -11.92 -7.80
C TYR A 205 -8.91 -12.42 -7.17
N TYR A 206 -9.04 -13.51 -6.45
CA TYR A 206 -7.94 -14.22 -5.82
C TYR A 206 -7.85 -15.64 -6.35
N GLY A 207 -6.69 -16.26 -6.16
CA GLY A 207 -6.50 -17.67 -6.47
C GLY A 207 -5.22 -18.22 -5.87
N THR A 208 -4.96 -19.48 -6.17
CA THR A 208 -3.69 -20.13 -5.88
C THR A 208 -2.91 -20.23 -7.19
N PRO A 209 -1.78 -19.53 -7.34
CA PRO A 209 -0.98 -19.58 -8.56
C PRO A 209 -0.31 -20.95 -8.70
N ILE A 210 -0.24 -21.48 -9.92
CA ILE A 210 0.48 -22.72 -10.25
C ILE A 210 1.32 -22.57 -11.52
N ASN A 211 2.31 -23.43 -11.65
CA ASN A 211 3.07 -23.62 -12.88
C ASN A 211 2.58 -24.90 -13.55
N ILE A 212 1.93 -24.75 -14.71
CA ILE A 212 1.63 -25.87 -15.60
C ILE A 212 2.88 -26.11 -16.44
N PRO A 213 3.50 -27.30 -16.39
CA PRO A 213 4.61 -27.63 -17.27
C PRO A 213 4.16 -27.59 -18.74
N PRO A 214 5.08 -27.40 -19.70
CA PRO A 214 4.77 -27.57 -21.12
C PRO A 214 4.14 -28.95 -21.36
N ILE A 215 3.17 -29.02 -22.27
CA ILE A 215 2.65 -30.31 -22.75
C ILE A 215 3.74 -30.90 -23.65
N ASP A 216 4.23 -32.10 -23.30
CA ASP A 216 5.17 -32.89 -24.11
C ASP A 216 4.58 -33.29 -25.47
#